data_AF-A0A6B0ZIV2-F1
#
_entry.id   AF-A0A6B0ZIV2-F1
#
_cell.length_a   1.000
_cell.length_b   1.000
_cell.length_c   1.000
_cell.angle_alpha   90.00
_cell.angle_beta   90.00
_cell.angle_gamma   90.00
#
_symmetry.space_group_name_H-M   'P 1'
#
loop_
_entity.id
_entity.type
_entity.pdbx_description
1 polymer ?
#
loop_
_entity_poly.entity_id
_entity_poly.type
_entity_poly.pdbx_seq_one_letter_code
_entity_poly.pdbx_strand_id
1 'polypeptide(L)' 'MPIVVRKIPFEFVSDMSGLLAEIENGSFTADEIIGVIGKTEGNGGVNDFSRILADRVFR' A
#
# COMPACT_ATOMS: atom_id res chain seq x y z
N MET A 1 -1.31 -13.96 18.09
CA MET A 1 -1.41 -14.26 16.64
C MET A 1 -0.15 -13.69 15.99
N PRO A 2 0.58 -14.46 15.17
CA PRO A 2 1.73 -13.93 14.45
C PRO A 2 1.29 -12.88 13.44
N ILE A 3 2.10 -11.85 13.23
CA ILE A 3 1.87 -10.80 12.25
C ILE A 3 3.00 -10.86 11.22
N VAL A 4 2.62 -10.85 9.94
CA VAL A 4 3.56 -10.72 8.82
C VAL A 4 3.61 -9.25 8.40
N VAL A 5 4.81 -8.72 8.21
CA VAL A 5 5.01 -7.34 7.75
C VAL A 5 5.81 -7.38 6.46
N ARG A 6 5.30 -6.74 5.40
CA ARG A 6 6.03 -6.54 4.13
C ARG A 6 6.20 -5.06 3.86
N LYS A 7 7.43 -4.65 3.59
CA LYS A 7 7.74 -3.32 3.07
C LYS A 7 7.78 -3.40 1.55
N ILE A 8 6.83 -2.74 0.91
CA ILE A 8 6.63 -2.77 -0.54
C ILE A 8 6.95 -1.37 -1.07
N PRO A 9 7.89 -1.20 -2.01
CA PRO A 9 8.14 0.08 -2.66
C PRO A 9 7.02 0.46 -3.64
N PHE A 10 6.83 1.76 -3.84
CA PHE A 10 5.95 2.33 -4.86
C PHE A 10 6.78 3.21 -5.79
N GLU A 11 6.64 3.04 -7.10
CA GLU A 11 7.32 3.89 -8.08
C GLU A 11 6.55 5.19 -8.34
N PHE A 12 5.23 5.19 -8.14
CA PHE A 12 4.34 6.37 -8.27
C PHE A 12 3.09 6.19 -7.39
N VAL A 13 2.32 7.26 -7.17
CA VAL A 13 1.20 7.30 -6.20
C VAL A 13 0.12 6.21 -6.33
N SER A 14 -0.04 5.61 -7.51
CA SER A 14 -1.05 4.58 -7.80
C SER A 14 -0.45 3.21 -8.10
N ASP A 15 0.85 3.01 -7.83
CA ASP A 15 1.52 1.75 -8.06
C ASP A 15 1.11 0.68 -7.04
N MET A 16 0.43 -0.35 -7.53
CA MET A 16 -0.03 -1.50 -6.75
C MET A 16 0.71 -2.80 -7.12
N SER A 17 1.66 -2.72 -8.05
CA SER A 17 2.30 -3.91 -8.63
C SER A 17 2.98 -4.77 -7.58
N GLY A 18 3.67 -4.15 -6.61
CA GLY A 18 4.32 -4.84 -5.52
C GLY A 18 3.35 -5.55 -4.57
N LEU A 19 2.18 -4.96 -4.27
CA LEU A 19 1.16 -5.63 -3.44
C LEU A 19 0.59 -6.84 -4.15
N LEU A 20 0.24 -6.69 -5.42
CA LEU A 20 -0.29 -7.78 -6.25
C LEU A 20 0.70 -8.94 -6.31
N ALA A 21 1.99 -8.65 -6.53
CA ALA A 21 3.04 -9.67 -6.53
C ALA A 21 3.16 -10.41 -5.19
N GLU A 22 3.00 -9.73 -4.04
CA GLU A 22 3.02 -10.39 -2.72
C GLU A 22 1.84 -11.36 -2.52
N ILE A 23 0.65 -10.97 -3.01
CA ILE A 23 -0.54 -11.81 -2.96
C ILE A 23 -0.36 -13.02 -3.90
N GLU A 24 0.13 -12.79 -5.13
CA GLU A 24 0.40 -13.86 -6.11
C GLU A 24 1.46 -14.86 -5.61
N ASN A 25 2.49 -14.37 -4.92
CA ASN A 25 3.53 -15.22 -4.31
C ASN A 25 3.05 -15.98 -3.07
N GLY A 26 1.83 -15.73 -2.58
CA GLY A 26 1.25 -16.42 -1.43
C GLY A 26 1.84 -16.00 -0.09
N SER A 27 2.44 -14.80 0.00
CA SER A 27 2.94 -14.26 1.27
C SER A 27 1.81 -14.00 2.27
N PHE A 28 0.66 -13.58 1.76
CA PHE A 28 -0.63 -13.39 2.45
C PHE A 28 -1.72 -13.18 1.40
N THR A 29 -2.99 -13.35 1.79
CA THR A 29 -4.16 -13.02 0.98
C THR A 29 -4.65 -11.59 1.30
N ALA A 30 -5.45 -11.01 0.40
CA ALA A 30 -6.04 -9.69 0.62
C ALA A 30 -6.90 -9.63 1.91
N ASP A 31 -7.66 -10.69 2.21
CA ASP A 31 -8.53 -10.77 3.39
C ASP A 31 -7.75 -10.85 4.72
N GLU A 32 -6.47 -11.22 4.67
CA GLU A 32 -5.59 -11.27 5.85
C GLU A 32 -4.94 -9.90 6.17
N ILE A 33 -5.09 -8.91 5.30
CA ILE A 33 -4.53 -7.57 5.51
C ILE A 33 -5.35 -6.82 6.56
N ILE A 34 -4.78 -6.67 7.75
CA ILE A 34 -5.41 -5.93 8.86
C ILE A 34 -4.97 -4.46 8.95
N GLY A 35 -4.02 -4.03 8.13
CA GLY A 35 -3.55 -2.65 8.14
C GLY A 35 -2.53 -2.34 7.05
N VAL A 36 -2.58 -1.10 6.54
CA VAL A 36 -1.64 -0.56 5.56
C VAL A 36 -1.08 0.75 6.12
N ILE A 37 0.24 0.88 6.08
CA ILE A 37 0.95 2.12 6.46
C ILE A 37 1.76 2.56 5.25
N GLY A 38 1.39 3.71 4.68
CA GLY A 38 1.98 4.23 3.46
C GLY A 38 2.73 5.54 3.66
N LYS A 39 3.78 5.73 2.86
CA LYS A 39 4.40 7.04 2.59
C LYS A 39 4.01 7.42 1.16
N THR A 40 3.45 8.61 0.96
CA THR A 40 3.13 9.12 -0.38
C THR A 40 4.13 10.18 -0.86
N GLU A 41 4.19 10.44 -2.16
CA GLU A 41 5.18 11.36 -2.76
C GLU A 41 4.86 12.85 -2.58
N GLY A 42 3.64 13.19 -2.18
CA GLY A 42 3.19 14.58 -2.09
C GLY A 42 3.84 15.41 -0.99
N ASN A 43 3.38 16.67 -0.90
CA ASN A 43 4.00 17.68 -0.05
C ASN A 43 3.71 17.52 1.46
N GLY A 44 2.84 16.59 1.86
CA GLY A 44 2.43 16.35 3.25
C GLY A 44 1.57 17.46 3.88
N GLY A 45 1.24 18.50 3.14
CA GLY A 45 0.43 19.64 3.58
C GLY A 45 -1.07 19.35 3.55
N VAL A 46 -1.88 20.38 3.80
CA VAL A 46 -3.35 20.27 3.78
C VAL A 46 -3.86 19.81 2.41
N ASN A 47 -3.26 20.33 1.33
CA ASN A 47 -3.64 20.05 -0.05
C ASN A 47 -2.91 18.86 -0.68
N ASP A 48 -2.30 17.98 0.12
CA ASP A 48 -1.67 16.78 -0.43
C ASP A 48 -2.72 15.74 -0.83
N PHE A 49 -3.05 15.72 -2.12
CA PHE A 49 -3.98 14.76 -2.72
C PHE A 49 -3.37 13.39 -2.99
N SER A 50 -2.03 13.25 -2.92
CA SER A 50 -1.37 11.95 -3.12
C SER A 50 -1.82 10.92 -2.09
N ARG A 51 -2.20 11.38 -0.88
CA ARG A 51 -2.78 10.53 0.18
C ARG A 51 -4.08 9.85 -0.25
N ILE A 52 -5.01 10.61 -0.82
CA ILE A 52 -6.34 10.09 -1.24
C ILE A 52 -6.19 9.23 -2.49
N LEU A 53 -5.29 9.60 -3.41
CA LEU A 53 -4.99 8.80 -4.58
C LEU A 53 -4.40 7.43 -4.20
N ALA A 54 -3.45 7.41 -3.25
CA ALA A 54 -2.91 6.17 -2.70
C ALA A 54 -4.00 5.36 -1.97
N ASP A 55 -4.75 5.96 -1.05
CA ASP A 55 -5.83 5.27 -0.33
C ASP A 55 -6.84 4.62 -1.27
N ARG A 56 -7.19 5.27 -2.39
CA ARG A 56 -8.13 4.73 -3.37
C ARG A 56 -7.63 3.47 -4.09
N VAL A 57 -6.33 3.33 -4.32
CA VAL A 57 -5.79 2.14 -5.02
C VAL A 57 -5.58 0.95 -4.08
N PHE A 58 -5.47 1.19 -2.77
CA PHE A 58 -5.33 0.15 -1.74
C PHE A 58 -6.68 -0.39 -1.21
N ARG A 59 -7.81 0.15 -1.68
CA ARG A 59 -9.17 -0.30 -1.32
C ARG A 59 -9.79 -1.11 -2.45
#